data_AF-A0A924VT34-F1
#
_entry.id   AF-A0A924VT34-F1
#
_cell.length_a   1.000
_cell.length_b   1.000
_cell.length_c   1.000
_cell.angle_alpha   90.00
_cell.angle_beta   90.00
_cell.angle_gamma   90.00
#
_symmetry.space_group_name_H-M   'P 1'
#
loop_
_entity.id
_entity.type
_entity.pdbx_description
1 polymer ?
#
loop_
_entity_poly.entity_id
_entity_poly.type
_entity_poly.pdbx_seq_one_letter_code
_entity_poly.pdbx_strand_id
1 'polypeptide(L)'
;MATAQVGMKKRQIIANSNRTMFFWIAAMSAVLGICAVLSLFIVQQIIFKTKITNKLDATVSTLKQNNKNSAALIENIRVLETNEGLNSIKARPEDKALQVVLDALPADNNALALGSSLQQKLLQLPNLTVDSLSVQASTAALGNDTGTTVPFTVSMSAPDANTLKDALARLEKSIRVIDIDTLSLEKSGQKYTMILNAHAYYEPAKIVELKSETVKP
;
A
#
# COMPACT_ATOMS: atom_id res chain seq x y z
N MET A 1 -60.32 79.25 -46.53
CA MET A 1 -60.47 77.97 -47.24
C MET A 1 -59.09 77.33 -47.25
N ALA A 2 -58.81 76.39 -46.34
CA ALA A 2 -58.82 74.94 -46.62
C ALA A 2 -57.75 74.58 -47.67
N THR A 3 -56.71 73.77 -47.45
CA THR A 3 -56.51 72.65 -46.52
C THR A 3 -55.01 72.39 -46.29
N ALA A 4 -54.69 71.87 -45.10
CA ALA A 4 -53.35 71.46 -44.72
C ALA A 4 -52.85 70.23 -45.53
N GLN A 5 -51.56 70.25 -45.87
CA GLN A 5 -50.84 69.16 -46.52
C GLN A 5 -50.54 68.03 -45.51
N VAL A 6 -51.49 67.11 -45.32
CA VAL A 6 -51.46 66.01 -44.33
C VAL A 6 -50.79 64.71 -44.86
N GLY A 7 -50.03 64.78 -45.95
CA GLY A 7 -49.45 63.59 -46.60
C GLY A 7 -48.07 63.12 -46.09
N MET A 8 -47.25 63.99 -45.52
CA MET A 8 -45.81 63.70 -45.29
C MET A 8 -45.48 63.18 -43.88
N LYS A 9 -46.25 63.56 -42.85
CA LYS A 9 -45.95 63.21 -41.45
C LYS A 9 -46.10 61.72 -41.15
N LYS A 10 -47.08 61.02 -41.74
CA LYS A 10 -47.32 59.60 -41.47
C LYS A 10 -46.19 58.69 -41.98
N ARG A 11 -45.65 58.94 -43.18
CA ARG A 11 -44.57 58.11 -43.75
C ARG A 11 -43.26 58.25 -42.97
N GLN A 12 -42.93 59.46 -42.52
CA GLN A 12 -41.72 59.71 -41.75
C GLN A 12 -41.79 59.14 -40.33
N ILE A 13 -42.97 59.17 -39.70
CA ILE A 13 -43.21 58.52 -38.41
C ILE A 13 -43.12 56.99 -38.54
N ILE A 14 -43.62 56.39 -39.62
CA ILE A 14 -43.51 54.94 -39.87
C ILE A 14 -42.06 54.52 -40.09
N ALA A 15 -41.29 55.27 -40.88
CA ALA A 15 -39.87 54.98 -41.11
C ALA A 15 -39.02 55.15 -39.83
N ASN A 16 -39.33 56.17 -39.01
CA ASN A 16 -38.62 56.39 -37.74
C ASN A 16 -39.01 55.35 -36.67
N SER A 17 -40.29 54.95 -36.62
CA SER A 17 -40.78 53.91 -35.72
C SER A 17 -40.14 52.55 -36.00
N ASN A 18 -39.95 52.21 -37.29
CA ASN A 18 -39.22 51.00 -37.67
C ASN A 18 -37.75 51.07 -37.20
N ARG A 19 -37.08 52.22 -37.36
CA ARG A 19 -35.68 52.40 -36.94
C ARG A 19 -35.50 52.32 -35.42
N THR A 20 -36.43 52.87 -34.63
CA THR A 20 -36.40 52.77 -33.17
C THR A 20 -36.66 51.35 -32.69
N MET A 21 -37.50 50.58 -33.40
CA MET A 21 -37.73 49.16 -33.09
C MET A 21 -36.48 48.33 -33.36
N PHE A 22 -35.78 48.56 -34.48
CA PHE A 22 -34.51 47.88 -34.77
C PHE A 22 -33.41 48.19 -33.75
N PHE A 23 -33.29 49.45 -33.30
CA PHE A 23 -32.33 49.82 -32.26
C PHE A 23 -32.60 49.12 -30.92
N TRP A 24 -33.88 49.02 -30.54
CA TRP A 24 -34.28 48.33 -29.31
C TRP A 24 -34.04 46.83 -29.36
N ILE A 25 -34.33 46.19 -30.50
CA ILE A 25 -34.07 44.76 -30.73
C ILE A 25 -32.56 44.50 -30.72
N ALA A 26 -31.76 45.36 -31.37
CA ALA A 26 -30.31 45.23 -31.37
C ALA A 26 -29.71 45.38 -29.97
N ALA A 27 -30.19 46.35 -29.18
CA ALA A 27 -29.78 46.53 -27.80
C ALA A 27 -30.12 45.31 -26.93
N MET A 28 -31.33 44.77 -27.05
CA MET A 28 -31.75 43.58 -26.31
C MET A 28 -31.01 42.31 -26.74
N SER A 29 -30.68 42.16 -28.02
CA SER A 29 -29.86 41.04 -28.52
C SER A 29 -28.43 41.08 -27.98
N ALA A 30 -27.83 42.28 -27.88
CA ALA A 30 -26.50 42.44 -27.30
C ALA A 30 -26.48 42.05 -25.80
N VAL A 31 -27.49 42.47 -25.04
CA VAL A 31 -27.63 42.09 -23.62
C VAL A 31 -27.82 40.58 -23.46
N LEU A 32 -28.67 39.96 -24.29
CA LEU A 32 -28.88 38.51 -24.27
C LEU A 32 -27.60 37.74 -24.65
N GLY A 33 -26.81 38.24 -25.60
CA GLY A 33 -25.52 37.63 -25.98
C GLY A 33 -24.51 37.64 -24.83
N ILE A 34 -24.37 38.77 -24.14
CA ILE A 34 -23.49 38.88 -22.96
C ILE A 34 -23.96 37.95 -21.84
N CYS A 35 -25.27 37.89 -21.60
CA CYS A 35 -25.86 37.03 -20.58
C CYS A 35 -25.64 35.53 -20.87
N ALA A 36 -25.75 35.13 -22.15
CA ALA A 36 -25.52 33.76 -22.58
C ALA A 36 -24.05 33.31 -22.38
N VAL A 37 -23.09 34.18 -22.70
CA VAL A 37 -21.66 33.89 -22.51
C VAL A 37 -21.34 33.74 -21.02
N LEU A 38 -21.85 34.65 -20.17
CA LEU A 38 -21.68 34.55 -18.71
C LEU A 38 -22.30 33.27 -18.15
N SER A 39 -23.46 32.86 -18.66
CA SER A 39 -24.12 31.62 -18.25
C SER A 39 -23.25 30.39 -18.56
N LEU A 40 -22.62 30.33 -19.75
CA LEU A 40 -21.71 29.24 -20.11
C LEU A 40 -20.45 29.22 -19.23
N PHE A 41 -19.86 30.37 -18.93
CA PHE A 41 -18.70 30.45 -18.04
C PHE A 41 -19.04 29.99 -16.61
N ILE A 42 -20.20 30.36 -16.08
CA ILE A 42 -20.65 29.92 -14.75
C ILE A 42 -20.83 28.40 -14.72
N VAL A 43 -21.40 27.80 -15.76
CA VAL A 43 -21.55 26.33 -15.84
C VAL A 43 -20.20 25.63 -15.85
N GLN A 44 -19.22 26.11 -16.61
CA GLN A 44 -17.86 25.55 -16.60
C GLN A 44 -17.21 25.66 -15.21
N GLN A 45 -17.38 26.80 -14.54
CA GLN A 45 -16.85 27.02 -13.21
C GLN A 45 -17.53 26.14 -12.15
N ILE A 46 -18.83 25.89 -12.28
CA ILE A 46 -19.57 24.94 -11.43
C ILE A 46 -19.04 23.52 -11.64
N ILE A 47 -18.86 23.07 -12.88
CA ILE A 47 -18.32 21.73 -13.18
C ILE A 47 -16.92 21.56 -12.60
N PHE A 48 -16.05 22.58 -12.74
CA PHE A 48 -14.70 22.54 -12.21
C PHE A 48 -14.68 22.49 -10.67
N LYS A 49 -15.48 23.34 -10.02
CA LYS A 49 -15.59 23.33 -8.55
C LYS A 49 -16.19 22.02 -8.04
N THR A 50 -17.21 21.46 -8.70
CA THR A 50 -17.76 20.14 -8.35
C THR A 50 -16.72 19.04 -8.52
N LYS A 51 -15.88 19.09 -9.55
CA LYS A 51 -14.78 18.14 -9.74
C LYS A 51 -13.73 18.22 -8.63
N ILE A 52 -13.39 19.43 -8.18
CA ILE A 52 -12.50 19.64 -7.02
C ILE A 52 -13.16 19.12 -5.75
N THR A 53 -14.42 19.48 -5.48
CA THR A 53 -15.15 19.03 -4.29
C THR A 53 -15.26 17.51 -4.25
N ASN A 54 -15.58 16.86 -5.37
CA ASN A 54 -15.62 15.40 -5.44
C ASN A 54 -14.25 14.77 -5.16
N LYS A 55 -13.16 15.39 -5.62
CA LYS A 55 -11.79 14.93 -5.31
C LYS A 55 -11.44 15.17 -3.84
N LEU A 56 -11.83 16.30 -3.25
CA LEU A 56 -11.66 16.59 -1.83
C LEU A 56 -12.48 15.62 -0.95
N ASP A 57 -13.73 15.35 -1.31
CA ASP A 57 -14.58 14.38 -0.61
C ASP A 57 -14.05 12.96 -0.74
N ALA A 58 -13.51 12.58 -1.91
CA ALA A 58 -12.81 11.31 -2.07
C ALA A 58 -11.58 11.23 -1.15
N THR A 59 -10.76 12.29 -1.08
CA THR A 59 -9.61 12.34 -0.17
C THR A 59 -10.02 12.30 1.30
N VAL A 60 -11.07 13.04 1.70
CA VAL A 60 -11.60 13.01 3.07
C VAL A 60 -12.17 11.63 3.42
N SER A 61 -12.86 10.98 2.48
CA SER A 61 -13.37 9.62 2.64
C SER A 61 -12.23 8.62 2.82
N THR A 62 -11.21 8.68 1.97
CA THR A 62 -10.01 7.82 2.09
C THR A 62 -9.27 8.10 3.40
N LEU A 63 -9.12 9.36 3.82
CA LEU A 63 -8.51 9.72 5.11
C LEU A 63 -9.33 9.20 6.30
N LYS A 64 -10.66 9.32 6.25
CA LYS A 64 -11.55 8.83 7.31
C LYS A 64 -11.55 7.30 7.37
N GLN A 65 -11.49 6.64 6.22
CA GLN A 65 -11.38 5.18 6.13
C GLN A 65 -10.02 4.70 6.64
N ASN A 66 -8.92 5.37 6.28
CA ASN A 66 -7.58 5.06 6.78
C ASN A 66 -7.50 5.27 8.30
N ASN A 67 -8.10 6.33 8.84
CA ASN A 67 -8.13 6.57 10.28
C ASN A 67 -8.93 5.48 11.01
N LYS A 68 -10.12 5.10 10.49
CA LYS A 68 -10.89 3.97 11.03
C LYS A 68 -10.11 2.65 10.96
N ASN A 69 -9.46 2.36 9.84
CA ASN A 69 -8.64 1.16 9.68
C ASN A 69 -7.45 1.17 10.64
N SER A 70 -6.85 2.33 10.91
CA SER A 70 -5.77 2.45 11.90
C SER A 70 -6.25 2.17 13.33
N ALA A 71 -7.45 2.62 13.70
CA ALA A 71 -8.05 2.29 15.00
C ALA A 71 -8.36 0.80 15.13
N ALA A 72 -8.93 0.19 14.08
CA ALA A 72 -9.17 -1.25 14.03
C ALA A 72 -7.86 -2.07 14.05
N LEU A 73 -6.80 -1.60 13.38
CA LEU A 73 -5.48 -2.23 13.46
C LEU A 73 -4.90 -2.15 14.86
N ILE A 74 -5.02 -1.02 15.56
CA ILE A 74 -4.57 -0.87 16.95
C ILE A 74 -5.32 -1.85 17.87
N GLU A 75 -6.62 -2.04 17.66
CA GLU A 75 -7.42 -3.00 18.43
C GLU A 75 -7.01 -4.45 18.16
N ASN A 76 -6.82 -4.83 16.89
CA ASN A 76 -6.32 -6.15 16.52
C ASN A 76 -4.90 -6.39 17.06
N ILE A 77 -4.01 -5.39 16.98
CA ILE A 77 -2.68 -5.44 17.59
C ILE A 77 -2.78 -5.67 19.09
N ARG A 78 -3.70 -4.99 19.80
CA ARG A 78 -3.92 -5.20 21.24
C ARG A 78 -4.40 -6.62 21.55
N VAL A 79 -5.31 -7.18 20.75
CA VAL A 79 -5.78 -8.58 20.92
C VAL A 79 -4.63 -9.57 20.70
N LEU A 80 -3.81 -9.35 19.67
CA LEU A 80 -2.64 -10.18 19.41
C LEU A 80 -1.57 -10.00 20.51
N GLU A 81 -1.38 -8.79 21.05
CA GLU A 81 -0.46 -8.49 22.16
C GLU A 81 -0.87 -9.20 23.47
N THR A 82 -2.17 -9.43 23.68
CA THR A 82 -2.68 -10.20 24.84
C THR A 82 -2.53 -11.72 24.70
N ASN A 83 -2.02 -12.22 23.57
CA ASN A 83 -1.82 -13.65 23.38
C ASN A 83 -0.63 -14.15 24.23
N GLU A 84 -0.90 -15.11 25.12
CA GLU A 84 0.08 -15.68 26.05
C GLU A 84 1.30 -16.31 25.35
N GLY A 85 1.12 -16.85 24.15
CA GLY A 85 2.21 -17.45 23.35
C GLY A 85 3.20 -16.42 22.80
N LEU A 86 2.79 -15.16 22.65
CA LEU A 86 3.68 -14.06 22.25
C LEU A 86 4.32 -13.38 23.47
N ASN A 87 3.66 -13.45 24.63
CA ASN A 87 4.18 -12.92 25.89
C ASN A 87 5.38 -13.72 26.44
N SER A 88 5.48 -15.02 26.11
CA SER A 88 6.60 -15.90 26.50
C SER A 88 7.87 -15.74 25.67
N ILE A 89 7.79 -15.11 24.49
CA ILE A 89 8.92 -14.89 23.55
C ILE A 89 9.53 -13.48 23.72
N LYS A 90 9.04 -12.69 24.68
CA LYS A 90 9.56 -11.35 24.98
C LYS A 90 11.04 -11.39 25.35
N ALA A 91 11.86 -10.68 24.58
CA ALA A 91 13.29 -10.51 24.88
C ALA A 91 13.53 -9.64 26.12
N ARG A 92 12.60 -8.70 26.42
CA ARG A 92 12.63 -7.83 27.61
C ARG A 92 11.20 -7.62 28.15
N PRO A 93 11.01 -7.50 29.47
CA PRO A 93 9.68 -7.36 30.09
C PRO A 93 8.93 -6.07 29.71
N GLU A 94 9.64 -5.06 29.23
CA GLU A 94 9.10 -3.75 28.81
C GLU A 94 8.74 -3.65 27.31
N ASP A 95 9.10 -4.64 26.47
CA ASP A 95 8.85 -4.59 25.03
C ASP A 95 7.51 -5.23 24.63
N LYS A 96 6.87 -4.66 23.60
CA LYS A 96 5.68 -5.25 22.98
C LYS A 96 6.07 -6.48 22.16
N ALA A 97 5.40 -7.61 22.36
CA ALA A 97 5.76 -8.88 21.72
C ALA A 97 5.76 -8.79 20.18
N LEU A 98 4.77 -8.08 19.60
CA LEU A 98 4.70 -7.84 18.16
C LEU A 98 5.82 -6.93 17.65
N GLN A 99 6.30 -5.99 18.45
CA GLN A 99 7.43 -5.14 18.06
C GLN A 99 8.72 -5.96 17.99
N VAL A 100 8.93 -6.89 18.92
CA VAL A 100 10.08 -7.80 18.90
C VAL A 100 10.04 -8.70 17.66
N VAL A 101 8.86 -9.21 17.30
CA VAL A 101 8.70 -10.02 16.09
C VAL A 101 8.97 -9.20 14.83
N LEU A 102 8.40 -8.00 14.70
CA LEU A 102 8.60 -7.15 13.54
C LEU A 102 10.05 -6.64 13.40
N ASP A 103 10.72 -6.36 14.51
CA ASP A 103 12.15 -5.96 14.52
C ASP A 103 13.07 -7.15 14.19
N ALA A 104 12.63 -8.37 14.48
CA ALA A 104 13.32 -9.60 14.09
C ALA A 104 13.21 -9.93 12.60
N LEU A 105 12.30 -9.27 11.84
CA LEU A 105 12.18 -9.45 10.40
C LEU A 105 13.16 -8.53 9.65
N PRO A 106 14.02 -9.08 8.76
CA PRO A 106 14.81 -8.27 7.85
C PRO A 106 13.91 -7.50 6.87
N ALA A 107 14.31 -6.27 6.55
CA ALA A 107 13.60 -5.42 5.59
C ALA A 107 13.76 -5.87 4.11
N ASP A 108 14.74 -6.72 3.83
CA ASP A 108 15.08 -7.18 2.48
C ASP A 108 15.13 -8.71 2.39
N ASN A 109 14.87 -9.23 1.19
CA ASN A 109 15.05 -10.64 0.87
C ASN A 109 16.55 -11.01 0.88
N ASN A 110 17.05 -11.31 2.07
CA ASN A 110 18.47 -11.54 2.35
C ASN A 110 18.80 -13.04 2.47
N ALA A 111 18.53 -13.79 1.41
CA ALA A 111 18.81 -15.23 1.30
C ALA A 111 20.29 -15.58 1.48
N LEU A 112 21.21 -14.80 0.91
CA LEU A 112 22.66 -15.04 1.03
C LEU A 112 23.15 -14.83 2.47
N ALA A 113 22.69 -13.76 3.12
CA ALA A 113 23.03 -13.51 4.52
C ALA A 113 22.47 -14.61 5.43
N LEU A 114 21.27 -15.12 5.15
CA LEU A 114 20.69 -16.26 5.86
C LEU A 114 21.55 -17.52 5.71
N GLY A 115 21.95 -17.87 4.48
CA GLY A 115 22.83 -18.99 4.21
C GLY A 115 24.17 -18.87 4.94
N SER A 116 24.77 -17.68 4.94
CA SER A 116 26.02 -17.41 5.67
C SER A 116 25.86 -17.54 7.19
N SER A 117 24.75 -17.06 7.76
CA SER A 117 24.47 -17.17 9.20
C SER A 117 24.26 -18.62 9.62
N LEU A 118 23.54 -19.40 8.79
CA LEU A 118 23.33 -20.83 9.01
C LEU A 118 24.67 -21.57 9.00
N GLN A 119 25.50 -21.35 7.98
CA GLN A 119 26.79 -22.02 7.84
C GLN A 119 27.81 -21.60 8.91
N GLN A 120 27.95 -20.29 9.18
CA GLN A 120 29.07 -19.75 9.96
C GLN A 120 28.79 -19.64 11.46
N LYS A 121 27.52 -19.53 11.88
CA LYS A 121 27.15 -19.26 13.28
C LYS A 121 26.24 -20.31 13.90
N LEU A 122 25.32 -20.89 13.14
CA LEU A 122 24.31 -21.79 13.70
C LEU A 122 24.69 -23.27 13.57
N LEU A 123 25.30 -23.66 12.45
CA LEU A 123 25.65 -25.06 12.15
C LEU A 123 27.14 -25.38 12.36
N GLN A 124 27.94 -24.41 12.78
CA GLN A 124 29.34 -24.62 13.17
C GLN A 124 29.40 -25.29 14.55
N LEU A 125 29.22 -26.62 14.59
CA LEU A 125 29.38 -27.45 15.77
C LEU A 125 30.54 -28.45 15.58
N PRO A 126 31.25 -28.83 16.65
CA PRO A 126 32.19 -29.95 16.60
C PRO A 126 31.43 -31.22 16.22
N ASN A 127 31.96 -32.01 15.28
CA ASN A 127 31.43 -33.30 14.83
C ASN A 127 30.12 -33.28 14.02
N LEU A 128 29.65 -32.11 13.58
CA LEU A 128 28.54 -31.96 12.64
C LEU A 128 29.10 -31.56 11.26
N THR A 129 28.76 -32.31 10.22
CA THR A 129 29.09 -31.95 8.83
C THR A 129 27.82 -31.49 8.11
N VAL A 130 27.86 -30.31 7.52
CA VAL A 130 26.79 -29.84 6.63
C VAL A 130 27.11 -30.39 5.23
N ASP A 131 26.27 -31.29 4.74
CA ASP A 131 26.46 -31.94 3.44
C ASP A 131 25.92 -31.07 2.30
N SER A 132 24.79 -30.41 2.52
CA SER A 132 24.25 -29.45 1.57
C SER A 132 23.44 -28.37 2.26
N LEU A 133 23.52 -27.14 1.74
CA LEU A 133 22.70 -26.01 2.14
C LEU A 133 22.24 -25.32 0.86
N SER A 134 20.94 -25.35 0.61
CA SER A 134 20.32 -24.63 -0.49
C SER A 134 19.39 -23.56 0.09
N VAL A 135 19.67 -22.29 -0.21
CA VAL A 135 18.78 -21.18 0.13
C VAL A 135 18.27 -20.59 -1.16
N GLN A 136 16.97 -20.67 -1.39
CA GLN A 136 16.36 -20.14 -2.59
C GLN A 136 15.77 -18.77 -2.26
N ALA A 137 16.24 -17.73 -2.95
CA ALA A 137 15.57 -16.45 -2.92
C ALA A 137 14.21 -16.60 -3.62
N SER A 138 13.12 -16.61 -2.85
CA SER A 138 11.79 -16.56 -3.44
C SER A 138 11.59 -15.22 -4.14
N THR A 139 11.48 -15.24 -5.47
CA THR A 139 11.03 -14.10 -6.27
C THR A 139 9.51 -13.99 -6.22
N ALA A 140 8.94 -13.95 -5.01
CA ALA A 140 7.50 -13.82 -4.83
C ALA A 140 7.05 -12.44 -5.34
N ALA A 141 6.38 -12.45 -6.49
CA ALA A 141 5.65 -11.32 -7.04
C ALA A 141 4.69 -10.76 -5.99
N LEU A 142 4.49 -9.43 -6.02
CA LEU A 142 3.49 -8.71 -5.24
C LEU A 142 2.13 -9.44 -5.33
N GLY A 143 1.79 -10.24 -4.32
CA GLY A 143 0.58 -11.05 -4.38
C GLY A 143 0.42 -11.93 -3.14
N ASN A 144 -0.52 -11.49 -2.29
CA ASN A 144 -1.09 -12.14 -1.12
C ASN A 144 -0.44 -11.82 0.25
N ASP A 145 -1.32 -11.36 1.15
CA ASP A 145 -1.18 -10.76 2.48
C ASP A 145 -0.58 -11.68 3.58
N THR A 146 0.24 -12.65 3.20
CA THR A 146 0.96 -13.52 4.15
C THR A 146 2.45 -13.29 3.95
N GLY A 147 3.14 -12.89 5.02
CA GLY A 147 4.54 -12.43 5.01
C GLY A 147 5.43 -13.15 4.00
N THR A 148 6.23 -12.38 3.29
CA THR A 148 7.08 -12.91 2.24
C THR A 148 8.12 -13.88 2.82
N THR A 149 8.22 -15.09 2.25
CA THR A 149 9.05 -16.19 2.79
C THR A 149 10.31 -16.45 1.97
N VAL A 150 11.36 -16.94 2.63
CA VAL A 150 12.63 -17.40 2.06
C VAL A 150 12.81 -18.87 2.43
N PRO A 151 12.52 -19.82 1.52
CA PRO A 151 12.70 -21.24 1.79
C PRO A 151 14.18 -21.62 1.75
N PHE A 152 14.56 -22.51 2.65
CA PHE A 152 15.88 -23.12 2.70
C PHE A 152 15.83 -24.59 3.07
N THR A 153 16.75 -25.35 2.50
CA THR A 153 16.96 -26.77 2.77
C THR A 153 18.36 -26.99 3.29
N VAL A 154 18.48 -27.70 4.42
CA VAL A 154 19.75 -28.08 5.02
C VAL A 154 19.81 -29.60 5.13
N SER A 155 20.87 -30.20 4.58
CA SER A 155 21.25 -31.59 4.86
C SER A 155 22.48 -31.59 5.76
N MET A 156 22.39 -32.26 6.90
CA MET A 156 23.47 -32.36 7.87
C MET A 156 23.64 -33.78 8.37
N SER A 157 24.89 -34.20 8.54
CA SER A 157 25.26 -35.53 9.01
C SER A 157 26.10 -35.46 10.27
N ALA A 158 25.83 -36.37 11.21
CA ALA A 158 26.59 -36.49 12.45
C ALA A 158 26.75 -37.98 12.86
N PRO A 159 27.84 -38.33 13.58
CA PRO A 159 27.98 -39.66 14.17
C PRO A 159 26.97 -39.91 15.29
N ASP A 160 26.59 -38.86 16.03
CA ASP A 160 25.73 -38.94 17.21
C ASP A 160 24.39 -38.23 17.01
N ALA A 161 23.30 -38.82 17.51
CA ALA A 161 21.98 -38.20 17.47
C ALA A 161 21.88 -36.95 18.37
N ASN A 162 22.69 -36.89 19.44
CA ASN A 162 22.69 -35.74 20.37
C ASN A 162 23.25 -34.47 19.72
N THR A 163 24.25 -34.59 18.84
CA THR A 163 24.80 -33.44 18.11
C THR A 163 23.81 -32.84 17.12
N LEU A 164 22.91 -33.65 16.54
CA LEU A 164 21.82 -33.14 15.70
C LEU A 164 20.77 -32.41 16.54
N LYS A 165 20.43 -32.93 17.72
CA LYS A 165 19.54 -32.25 18.66
C LYS A 165 20.11 -30.90 19.11
N ASP A 166 21.40 -30.83 19.40
CA ASP A 166 22.07 -29.58 19.78
C ASP A 166 22.09 -28.57 18.61
N ALA A 167 22.18 -29.05 17.37
CA ALA A 167 22.04 -28.21 16.18
C ALA A 167 20.63 -27.60 16.09
N LEU A 168 19.57 -28.38 16.35
CA LEU A 168 18.19 -27.87 16.41
C LEU A 168 18.01 -26.85 17.54
N ALA A 169 18.51 -27.14 18.74
CA ALA A 169 18.43 -26.22 19.87
C ALA A 169 19.18 -24.90 19.64
N ARG A 170 20.17 -24.88 18.74
CA ARG A 170 20.84 -23.64 18.29
C ARG A 170 20.05 -22.93 17.20
N LEU A 171 19.38 -23.65 16.31
CA LEU A 171 18.46 -23.03 15.34
C LEU A 171 17.31 -22.30 16.06
N GLU A 172 16.80 -22.84 17.18
CA GLU A 172 15.81 -22.15 18.03
C GLU A 172 16.33 -20.84 18.64
N LYS A 173 17.65 -20.67 18.80
CA LYS A 173 18.26 -19.42 19.31
C LYS A 173 18.51 -18.38 18.23
N SER A 174 18.04 -18.61 17.02
CA SER A 174 18.12 -17.65 15.92
C SER A 174 17.34 -16.37 16.26
N ILE A 175 17.89 -15.22 15.88
CA ILE A 175 17.19 -13.93 15.95
C ILE A 175 16.12 -13.76 14.85
N ARG A 176 16.07 -14.68 13.87
CA ARG A 176 15.07 -14.70 12.81
C ARG A 176 14.05 -15.81 13.08
N VAL A 177 12.78 -15.52 12.83
CA VAL A 177 11.70 -16.51 12.85
C VAL A 177 11.92 -17.52 11.72
N ILE A 178 12.02 -18.80 12.09
CA ILE A 178 12.24 -19.93 11.19
C ILE A 178 11.17 -20.96 11.50
N ASP A 179 10.37 -21.31 10.50
CA ASP A 179 9.41 -22.40 10.58
C ASP A 179 9.94 -23.63 9.85
N ILE A 180 9.83 -24.79 10.50
CA ILE A 180 10.26 -26.07 9.95
C ILE A 180 9.06 -26.73 9.28
N ASP A 181 9.11 -26.88 7.96
CA ASP A 181 8.04 -27.52 7.19
C ASP A 181 8.14 -29.04 7.29
N THR A 182 9.34 -29.58 7.05
CA THR A 182 9.58 -31.02 7.09
C THR A 182 10.96 -31.32 7.66
N LEU A 183 11.00 -32.36 8.48
CA LEU A 183 12.21 -32.91 9.07
C LEU A 183 12.25 -34.41 8.73
N SER A 184 13.27 -34.82 7.96
CA SER A 184 13.56 -36.24 7.72
C SER A 184 14.85 -36.61 8.44
N LEU A 185 14.82 -37.71 9.19
CA LEU A 185 15.98 -38.26 9.87
C LEU A 185 16.20 -39.69 9.39
N GLU A 186 17.36 -39.93 8.80
CA GLU A 186 17.77 -41.23 8.31
C GLU A 186 19.02 -41.69 9.05
N LYS A 187 19.04 -42.97 9.43
CA LYS A 187 20.23 -43.61 9.99
C LYS A 187 20.82 -44.54 8.95
N SER A 188 21.99 -44.19 8.43
CA SER A 188 22.75 -45.02 7.49
C SER A 188 23.99 -45.55 8.19
N GLY A 189 23.92 -46.83 8.62
CA GLY A 189 25.00 -47.47 9.38
C GLY A 189 25.31 -46.78 10.71
N GLN A 190 26.49 -46.17 10.81
CA GLN A 190 27.00 -45.46 11.99
C GLN A 190 26.84 -43.94 11.93
N LYS A 191 26.14 -43.41 10.91
CA LYS A 191 25.90 -41.97 10.74
C LYS A 191 24.41 -41.68 10.72
N TYR A 192 24.04 -40.57 11.33
CA TYR A 192 22.72 -39.98 11.27
C TYR A 192 22.76 -38.83 10.26
N THR A 193 21.88 -38.87 9.26
CA THR A 193 21.71 -37.81 8.26
C THR A 193 20.32 -37.21 8.44
N MET A 194 20.27 -35.90 8.54
CA MET A 194 19.06 -35.14 8.78
C MET A 194 18.86 -34.13 7.66
N ILE A 195 17.69 -34.17 7.03
CA ILE A 195 17.27 -33.24 5.99
C ILE A 195 16.18 -32.35 6.59
N LEU A 196 16.44 -31.06 6.63
CA LEU A 196 15.58 -30.02 7.16
C LEU A 196 15.12 -29.14 6.01
N ASN A 197 13.80 -29.08 5.76
CA ASN A 197 13.22 -28.03 4.93
C ASN A 197 12.48 -27.05 5.82
N ALA A 198 12.81 -25.78 5.68
CA ALA A 198 12.29 -24.71 6.51
C ALA A 198 12.17 -23.43 5.70
N HIS A 199 11.44 -22.45 6.23
CA HIS A 199 11.37 -21.12 5.64
C HIS A 199 11.53 -20.05 6.71
N ALA A 200 12.11 -18.93 6.31
CA ALA A 200 12.23 -17.73 7.12
C ALA A 200 11.39 -16.60 6.52
N TYR A 201 11.00 -15.61 7.33
CA TYR A 201 10.16 -14.50 6.90
C TYR A 201 10.96 -13.20 6.71
N TYR A 202 10.48 -12.34 5.80
CA TYR A 202 10.92 -10.95 5.65
C TYR A 202 9.70 -10.05 5.40
N GLU A 203 9.80 -8.77 5.77
CA GLU A 203 8.75 -7.78 5.51
C GLU A 203 9.38 -6.54 4.83
N PRO A 204 9.00 -6.21 3.58
CA PRO A 204 9.57 -5.06 2.89
C PRO A 204 9.13 -3.75 3.54
N ALA A 205 10.06 -2.80 3.63
CA ALA A 205 9.79 -1.49 4.20
C ALA A 205 8.66 -0.76 3.42
N LYS A 206 7.59 -0.38 4.12
CA LYS A 206 6.51 0.44 3.55
C LYS A 206 6.86 1.92 3.68
N ILE A 207 7.16 2.57 2.55
CA ILE A 207 7.40 4.01 2.48
C ILE A 207 6.04 4.72 2.36
N VAL A 208 5.73 5.61 3.32
CA VAL A 208 4.49 6.41 3.31
C VAL A 208 4.81 7.79 2.71
N GLU A 209 4.44 8.00 1.45
CA GLU A 209 4.57 9.31 0.78
C GLU A 209 3.19 9.89 0.42
N LEU A 210 2.99 11.17 0.77
CA LEU A 210 1.80 11.94 0.38
C LEU A 210 1.98 12.43 -1.06
N LYS A 211 1.31 11.79 -2.03
CA LYS A 211 1.35 12.18 -3.44
C LYS A 211 0.38 13.33 -3.70
N SER A 212 0.90 14.49 -4.12
CA SER A 212 0.09 15.66 -4.50
C SER A 212 -0.40 15.56 -5.95
N GLU A 213 -1.71 15.55 -6.17
CA GLU A 213 -2.34 15.59 -7.51
C GLU A 213 -2.79 17.03 -7.82
N THR A 214 -2.33 17.62 -8.93
CA THR A 214 -2.76 18.96 -9.36
C THR A 214 -3.92 18.83 -10.34
N VAL A 215 -5.09 19.38 -10.00
CA VAL A 215 -6.26 19.42 -10.88
C VAL A 215 -6.23 20.72 -11.69
N LYS A 216 -6.08 20.60 -13.02
CA LYS A 216 -6.10 21.74 -13.95
C LYS A 216 -7.54 22.11 -14.36
N PRO A 217 -7.82 23.42 -14.58
CA PRO A 217 -9.12 23.93 -15.02
C PRO A 217 -9.62 23.30 -16.32
#